data_AF-A0A7G8ELV3-F1
#
_entry.id   AF-A0A7G8ELV3-F1
#
_cell.length_a   1.000
_cell.length_b   1.000
_cell.length_c   1.000
_cell.angle_alpha   90.00
_cell.angle_beta   90.00
_cell.angle_gamma   90.00
#
_symmetry.space_group_name_H-M   'P 1'
#
loop_
_entity.id
_entity.type
_entity.pdbx_description
1 polymer ?
#
loop_
_entity_poly.entity_id
_entity_poly.type
_entity_poly.pdbx_seq_one_letter_code
_entity_poly.pdbx_strand_id
1 'polypeptide(L)'
;MATRAVYSFTGFPGIPECHLYLHHDGYPTGAAWRFATALREGGDASTFLAAFLSTQARAEPLTAPDQAADAEYRYGIELIPGADPHLLVQCWRRLPGASWHPRCGPTPMALFISRFLPAAQRPAAP
;
A
#
# COMPACT_ATOMS: atom_id res chain seq x y z
N MET A 1 -2.93 -8.36 18.02
CA MET A 1 -2.95 -9.45 17.02
C MET A 1 -2.16 -8.98 15.81
N ALA A 2 -1.27 -9.83 15.28
CA ALA A 2 -0.54 -9.55 14.06
C ALA A 2 -1.48 -9.70 12.85
N THR A 3 -2.00 -8.58 12.36
CA THR A 3 -2.79 -8.56 11.12
C THR A 3 -1.84 -8.48 9.93
N ARG A 4 -2.04 -9.36 8.96
CA ARG A 4 -1.21 -9.58 7.80
C ARG A 4 -1.82 -8.92 6.58
N ALA A 5 -0.97 -8.43 5.69
CA ALA A 5 -1.40 -7.79 4.47
C ALA A 5 -0.49 -8.11 3.29
N VAL A 6 -1.10 -8.16 2.11
CA VAL A 6 -0.38 -8.14 0.83
C VAL A 6 -0.50 -6.76 0.20
N TYR A 7 0.59 -6.27 -0.36
CA TYR A 7 0.69 -5.03 -1.12
C TYR A 7 1.11 -5.37 -2.54
N SER A 8 0.29 -5.00 -3.52
CA SER A 8 0.59 -5.16 -4.95
C SER A 8 0.89 -3.81 -5.56
N PHE A 9 1.96 -3.70 -6.33
CA PHE A 9 2.41 -2.46 -6.96
C PHE A 9 2.43 -2.60 -8.47
N THR A 10 1.80 -1.64 -9.17
CA THR A 10 1.70 -1.61 -10.63
C THR A 10 1.97 -0.21 -11.17
N GLY A 11 2.35 -0.11 -12.45
CA GLY A 11 2.52 1.16 -13.16
C GLY A 11 3.85 1.90 -12.90
N PHE A 12 4.74 1.36 -12.07
CA PHE A 12 6.05 1.97 -11.78
C PHE A 12 7.03 1.78 -12.95
N PRO A 13 7.71 2.85 -13.44
CA PRO A 13 8.59 2.76 -14.60
C PRO A 13 9.74 1.78 -14.39
N GLY A 14 9.92 0.85 -15.33
CA GLY A 14 11.02 -0.12 -15.31
C GLY A 14 10.88 -1.23 -14.25
N ILE A 15 9.77 -1.26 -13.50
CA ILE A 15 9.55 -2.26 -12.45
C ILE A 15 8.30 -3.09 -12.83
N PRO A 16 8.45 -4.42 -13.04
CA PRO A 16 7.31 -5.31 -13.21
C PRO A 16 6.35 -5.25 -12.01
N GLU A 17 5.14 -5.75 -12.18
CA GLU A 17 4.22 -5.91 -11.06
C GLU A 17 4.90 -6.66 -9.90
N CYS A 18 4.79 -6.09 -8.70
CA CYS A 18 5.48 -6.59 -7.52
C CYS A 18 4.47 -6.80 -6.39
N HIS A 19 4.62 -7.92 -5.66
CA HIS A 19 3.78 -8.26 -4.52
C HIS A 19 4.63 -8.43 -3.27
N LEU A 20 4.21 -7.81 -2.18
CA LEU A 20 4.90 -7.86 -0.89
C LEU A 20 3.95 -8.34 0.20
N TYR A 21 4.42 -9.28 1.00
CA TYR A 21 3.74 -9.77 2.19
C TYR A 21 4.32 -9.15 3.45
N LEU A 22 3.45 -8.65 4.33
CA LEU A 22 3.83 -8.10 5.63
C LEU A 22 3.03 -8.78 6.73
N HIS A 23 3.75 -9.28 7.73
CA HIS A 23 3.20 -10.06 8.84
C HIS A 23 2.45 -9.25 9.90
N HIS A 24 2.59 -7.91 9.88
CA HIS A 24 2.10 -7.02 10.93
C HIS A 24 1.47 -5.74 10.38
N ASP A 25 0.58 -5.15 11.18
CA ASP A 25 -0.10 -3.88 10.92
C ASP A 25 -0.84 -3.82 9.57
N GLY A 26 -1.46 -4.94 9.17
CA GLY A 26 -2.23 -5.03 7.94
C GLY A 26 -3.54 -4.23 7.93
N TYR A 27 -3.99 -3.69 9.08
CA TYR A 27 -5.17 -2.80 9.13
C TYR A 27 -4.94 -1.51 8.32
N PRO A 28 -6.02 -0.84 7.85
CA PRO A 28 -5.89 0.38 7.04
C PRO A 28 -5.07 1.50 7.68
N THR A 29 -5.11 1.63 9.02
CA THR A 29 -4.26 2.57 9.76
C THR A 29 -2.77 2.25 9.64
N GLY A 30 -2.41 0.97 9.72
CA GLY A 30 -1.02 0.52 9.54
C GLY A 30 -0.55 0.72 8.10
N ALA A 31 -1.39 0.37 7.12
CA ALA A 31 -1.09 0.62 5.71
C ALA A 31 -0.92 2.13 5.42
N ALA A 32 -1.81 2.97 5.95
CA ALA A 32 -1.71 4.42 5.81
C ALA A 32 -0.42 4.98 6.41
N TRP A 33 0.00 4.48 7.58
CA TRP A 33 1.28 4.85 8.19
C TRP A 33 2.48 4.48 7.32
N ARG A 34 2.47 3.29 6.70
CA ARG A 34 3.53 2.85 5.77
C ARG A 34 3.58 3.73 4.53
N PHE A 35 2.42 4.05 3.94
CA PHE A 35 2.33 4.93 2.77
C PHE A 35 2.82 6.34 3.10
N ALA A 36 2.39 6.92 4.23
CA ALA A 36 2.84 8.23 4.68
C ALA A 36 4.36 8.27 4.93
N THR A 37 4.93 7.18 5.44
CA THR A 37 6.38 7.06 5.65
C THR A 37 7.12 6.97 4.32
N ALA A 38 6.65 6.13 3.39
CA ALA A 38 7.24 6.02 2.06
C ALA A 38 7.16 7.33 1.27
N LEU A 39 6.07 8.11 1.38
CA LEU A 39 5.96 9.45 0.77
C LEU A 39 6.84 10.52 1.43
N ARG A 40 7.22 10.34 2.69
CA ARG A 40 8.19 11.24 3.36
C ARG A 40 9.62 10.97 2.90
N GLU A 41 9.93 9.71 2.61
CA GLU A 41 11.25 9.28 2.12
C GLU A 41 11.40 9.48 0.60
N GLY A 42 10.36 9.13 -0.16
CA GLY A 42 10.30 9.28 -1.62
C GLY A 42 9.62 10.60 -1.97
N GLY A 43 10.39 11.57 -2.44
CA GLY A 43 9.91 12.94 -2.67
C GLY A 43 8.83 13.09 -3.73
N ASP A 44 8.60 12.08 -4.58
CA ASP A 44 7.55 12.08 -5.60
C ASP A 44 6.87 10.71 -5.75
N ALA A 45 5.76 10.68 -6.49
CA ALA A 45 4.96 9.47 -6.72
C ALA A 45 5.73 8.36 -7.45
N SER A 46 6.68 8.70 -8.32
CA SER A 46 7.45 7.73 -9.12
C SER A 46 8.49 6.98 -8.29
N THR A 47 9.05 7.65 -7.28
CA THR A 47 10.02 7.08 -6.33
C THR A 47 9.40 6.28 -5.20
N PHE A 48 8.06 6.31 -5.07
CA PHE A 48 7.33 5.71 -3.96
C PHE A 48 7.62 4.22 -3.75
N LEU A 49 7.69 3.40 -4.80
CA LEU A 49 7.95 1.96 -4.64
C LEU A 49 9.34 1.70 -4.04
N ALA A 50 10.36 2.42 -4.51
CA ALA A 50 11.71 2.30 -3.97
C ALA A 50 11.76 2.72 -2.49
N ALA A 51 11.09 3.82 -2.14
CA ALA A 51 10.96 4.30 -0.76
C ALA A 51 10.12 3.37 0.13
N PHE A 52 9.09 2.73 -0.42
CA PHE A 52 8.32 1.73 0.30
C PHE A 52 9.22 0.52 0.62
N LEU A 53 9.92 -0.01 -0.38
CA LEU A 53 10.83 -1.15 -0.17
C LEU A 53 11.92 -0.84 0.87
N SER A 54 12.52 0.36 0.82
CA SER A 54 13.58 0.74 1.78
C SER A 54 13.08 0.83 3.22
N THR A 55 11.81 1.21 3.42
CA THR A 55 11.19 1.33 4.75
C THR A 55 10.61 0.01 5.27
N GLN A 56 10.48 -1.01 4.40
CA GLN A 56 9.85 -2.30 4.71
C GLN A 56 10.86 -3.47 4.71
N ALA A 57 11.90 -3.41 5.55
CA ALA A 57 12.95 -4.44 5.62
C ALA A 57 12.47 -5.87 5.94
N ARG A 58 11.25 -6.02 6.46
CA ARG A 58 10.61 -7.31 6.78
C ARG A 58 9.52 -7.71 5.78
N ALA A 59 9.41 -7.02 4.64
CA ALA A 59 8.50 -7.41 3.58
C ALA A 59 9.05 -8.63 2.84
N GLU A 60 8.21 -9.64 2.62
CA GLU A 60 8.55 -10.84 1.87
C GLU A 60 8.01 -10.73 0.45
N PRO A 61 8.83 -10.91 -0.60
CA PRO A 61 8.34 -10.88 -1.97
C PRO A 61 7.46 -12.09 -2.27
N LEU A 62 6.36 -11.86 -2.98
CA LEU A 62 5.49 -12.90 -3.51
C LEU A 62 5.52 -12.88 -5.05
N THR A 63 5.33 -14.05 -5.66
CA THR A 63 5.08 -14.21 -7.10
C THR A 63 3.65 -13.80 -7.46
N ALA A 64 2.70 -13.97 -6.54
CA ALA A 64 1.29 -13.64 -6.74
C ALA A 64 0.60 -13.30 -5.41
N PRO A 65 -0.43 -12.44 -5.39
CA PRO A 65 -1.09 -12.01 -4.15
C PRO A 65 -1.86 -13.13 -3.44
N ASP A 66 -2.20 -14.21 -4.16
CA ASP A 66 -2.90 -15.38 -3.62
C ASP A 66 -1.99 -16.34 -2.84
N GLN A 67 -0.66 -16.19 -2.90
CA GLN A 67 0.27 -17.04 -2.14
C GLN A 67 0.17 -16.82 -0.63
N ALA A 68 -0.17 -15.61 -0.17
CA ALA A 68 -0.41 -15.33 1.24
C ALA A 68 -1.85 -15.67 1.63
N ALA A 69 -2.11 -16.96 1.78
CA ALA A 69 -3.44 -17.50 2.10
C ALA A 69 -3.91 -17.16 3.52
N ASP A 70 -3.06 -16.60 4.36
CA ASP A 70 -3.33 -16.13 5.73
C ASP A 70 -3.50 -14.60 5.83
N ALA A 71 -3.34 -13.86 4.72
CA ALA A 71 -3.54 -12.41 4.72
C ALA A 71 -5.01 -12.02 4.97
N GLU A 72 -5.25 -11.08 5.88
CA GLU A 72 -6.59 -10.54 6.12
C GLU A 72 -6.87 -9.28 5.28
N TYR A 73 -5.83 -8.62 4.77
CA TYR A 73 -5.95 -7.42 3.95
C TYR A 73 -5.13 -7.51 2.66
N ARG A 74 -5.63 -6.81 1.63
CA ARG A 74 -4.91 -6.55 0.39
C ARG A 74 -4.95 -5.07 0.07
N TYR A 75 -3.84 -4.56 -0.43
CA TYR A 75 -3.70 -3.20 -0.93
C TYR A 75 -3.15 -3.25 -2.34
N GLY A 76 -3.85 -2.64 -3.29
CA GLY A 76 -3.35 -2.40 -4.64
C GLY A 76 -2.89 -0.96 -4.73
N ILE A 77 -1.65 -0.74 -5.15
CA ILE A 77 -1.04 0.57 -5.32
C ILE A 77 -0.66 0.71 -6.79
N GLU A 78 -1.27 1.68 -7.45
CA GLU A 78 -1.06 1.95 -8.86
C GLU A 78 -0.50 3.35 -9.03
N LEU A 79 0.61 3.47 -9.73
CA LEU A 79 1.11 4.75 -10.22
C LEU A 79 0.41 5.10 -11.52
N ILE A 80 -0.29 6.24 -11.52
CA ILE A 80 -0.91 6.81 -12.71
C ILE A 80 0.07 7.79 -13.35
N PRO A 81 0.60 7.50 -14.56
CA PRO A 81 1.52 8.39 -15.24
C PRO A 81 0.80 9.63 -15.78
N GLY A 82 1.53 10.73 -15.92
CA GLY A 82 1.00 11.97 -16.48
C GLY A 82 1.94 13.16 -16.26
N ALA A 83 1.47 14.36 -16.57
CA ALA A 83 2.18 15.60 -16.24
C ALA A 83 2.30 15.81 -14.71
N ASP A 84 1.34 15.26 -13.95
CA ASP A 84 1.33 15.21 -12.49
C ASP A 84 1.07 13.75 -12.04
N PRO A 85 2.12 12.92 -11.95
CA PRO A 85 1.99 11.52 -11.55
C PRO A 85 1.46 11.39 -10.13
N HIS A 86 0.49 10.49 -9.93
CA HIS A 86 -0.12 10.28 -8.62
C HIS A 86 -0.43 8.82 -8.34
N LEU A 87 -0.61 8.49 -7.07
CA LEU A 87 -0.84 7.13 -6.60
C LEU A 87 -2.31 6.90 -6.26
N LEU A 88 -2.86 5.81 -6.79
CA LEU A 88 -4.16 5.28 -6.38
C LEU A 88 -3.98 4.08 -5.45
N VAL A 89 -4.86 3.98 -4.47
CA VAL A 89 -4.92 2.87 -3.52
C VAL A 89 -6.27 2.19 -3.65
N GLN A 90 -6.25 0.85 -3.72
CA GLN A 90 -7.42 -0.01 -3.58
C GLN A 90 -7.22 -0.89 -2.35
N CYS A 91 -8.30 -1.23 -1.63
CA CYS A 91 -8.21 -2.04 -0.42
C CYS A 91 -9.28 -3.12 -0.40
N TRP A 92 -8.90 -4.33 -0.02
CA TRP A 92 -9.79 -5.44 0.25
C TRP A 92 -9.53 -6.00 1.64
N ARG A 93 -10.58 -6.57 2.23
CA ARG A 93 -10.51 -7.33 3.48
C ARG A 93 -11.10 -8.71 3.25
N ARG A 94 -10.52 -9.70 3.91
CA ARG A 94 -11.07 -11.04 4.02
C ARG A 94 -11.34 -11.36 5.48
N LEU A 95 -12.53 -11.90 5.75
CA LEU A 95 -12.85 -12.49 7.05
C LEU A 95 -12.46 -13.97 7.04
N PRO A 96 -12.17 -14.58 8.20
CA PRO A 96 -11.94 -16.03 8.28
C PRO A 96 -13.07 -16.80 7.59
N GLY A 97 -12.72 -17.65 6.63
CA GLY A 97 -13.68 -18.45 5.86
C GLY A 97 -14.49 -17.69 4.79
N ALA A 98 -14.22 -16.41 4.56
CA ALA A 98 -14.91 -15.59 3.56
C ALA A 98 -14.07 -15.32 2.30
N SER A 99 -14.72 -14.84 1.25
CA SER A 99 -14.07 -14.29 0.06
C SER A 99 -13.52 -12.88 0.32
N TRP A 100 -12.78 -12.33 -0.65
CA TRP A 100 -12.29 -10.96 -0.59
C TRP A 100 -13.44 -9.96 -0.80
N HIS A 101 -13.56 -9.01 0.12
CA HIS A 101 -14.53 -7.92 0.04
C HIS A 101 -13.84 -6.58 -0.16
N PRO A 102 -14.23 -5.77 -1.16
CA PRO A 102 -13.68 -4.44 -1.34
C PRO A 102 -14.05 -3.55 -0.14
N ARG A 103 -13.06 -2.78 0.34
CA ARG A 103 -13.18 -1.81 1.44
C ARG A 103 -13.06 -0.38 0.94
N CYS A 104 -12.22 -0.15 -0.07
CA CYS A 104 -12.23 1.06 -0.87
C CYS A 104 -11.91 0.72 -2.33
N GLY A 105 -12.56 1.44 -3.25
CA GLY A 105 -12.15 1.45 -4.66
C GLY A 105 -10.89 2.29 -4.85
N PRO A 106 -10.46 2.49 -6.10
CA PRO A 106 -9.33 3.37 -6.41
C PRO A 106 -9.57 4.75 -5.79
N THR A 107 -8.72 5.13 -4.85
CA THR A 107 -8.74 6.43 -4.18
C THR A 107 -7.35 7.04 -4.21
N PRO A 108 -7.22 8.37 -4.34
CA PRO A 108 -5.91 9.01 -4.17
C PRO A 108 -5.27 8.62 -2.85
N MET A 109 -3.98 8.29 -2.89
CA MET A 109 -3.21 7.86 -1.71
C MET A 109 -3.27 8.91 -0.60
N ALA A 110 -3.19 10.20 -0.93
CA ALA A 110 -3.32 11.29 0.03
C ALA A 110 -4.68 11.26 0.76
N LEU A 111 -5.77 10.99 0.04
CA LEU A 111 -7.10 10.85 0.64
C LEU A 111 -7.17 9.62 1.56
N PHE A 112 -6.62 8.48 1.12
CA PHE A 112 -6.53 7.27 1.94
C PHE A 112 -5.77 7.54 3.25
N ILE A 113 -4.60 8.17 3.18
CA ILE A 113 -3.79 8.53 4.35
C ILE A 113 -4.56 9.46 5.28
N SER A 114 -5.19 10.51 4.74
CA SER A 114 -5.93 11.49 5.55
C SER A 114 -7.09 10.89 6.34
N ARG A 115 -7.71 9.82 5.80
CA ARG A 115 -8.83 9.11 6.42
C ARG A 115 -8.40 8.29 7.63
N PHE A 116 -7.17 7.77 7.64
CA PHE A 116 -6.72 6.83 8.67
C PHE A 116 -5.64 7.39 9.60
N LEU A 117 -5.00 8.51 9.25
CA LEU A 117 -3.98 9.17 10.08
C LEU A 117 -4.40 10.56 10.57
N PRO A 118 -4.06 10.91 11.83
CA PRO A 118 -4.14 12.28 12.34
C PRO A 118 -3.30 13.25 11.50
N ALA A 119 -3.67 14.53 11.49
CA ALA A 119 -2.98 15.57 10.70
C ALA A 119 -1.46 15.63 10.94
N ALA A 120 -1.01 15.47 12.19
CA ALA A 120 0.40 15.49 12.57
C ALA A 120 1.26 14.34 11.98
N GLN A 121 0.63 13.31 11.41
CA GLN A 121 1.31 12.13 10.86
C GLN A 121 1.23 12.03 9.33
N ARG A 122 0.57 13.01 8.69
CA ARG A 122 0.43 13.07 7.23
C ARG A 122 1.72 13.62 6.60
N PRO A 123 2.08 13.18 5.38
CA PRO A 123 3.13 13.85 4.62
C PRO A 123 2.74 15.32 4.39
N ALA A 124 3.74 16.20 4.28
CA ALA A 124 3.48 17.60 3.90
C ALA A 124 2.75 17.64 2.55
N ALA A 125 1.78 18.53 2.40
CA ALA A 125 1.19 18.77 1.10
C ALA A 125 2.30 19.31 0.17
N PRO A 126 2.43 18.79 -1.06
CA PRO A 126 3.32 19.39 -2.06
C PRO A 126 2.93 20.84 -2.35
#